data_AF-A0A9D8DVJ6-F1
#
_entry.id   AF-A0A9D8DVJ6-F1
#
_cell.length_a   1.000
_cell.length_b   1.000
_cell.length_c   1.000
_cell.angle_alpha   90.00
_cell.angle_beta   90.00
_cell.angle_gamma   90.00
#
_symmetry.space_group_name_H-M   'P 1'
#
loop_
_entity.id
_entity.type
_entity.pdbx_description
1 polymer ?
#
loop_
_entity_poly.entity_id
_entity_poly.type
_entity_poly.pdbx_seq_one_letter_code
_entity_poly.pdbx_strand_id
1 'polypeptide(L)' 'MSDGYAPATVRRWDDRREVVLDDGRVVTLGSDVPLEGFRTLAVGQRVRLRMTGEGIDAITWPVD' A
#
# COMPACT_ATOMS: atom_id res chain seq x y z
N MET A 1 -19.33 -1.39 0.96
CA MET A 1 -17.99 -0.82 1.23
C MET A 1 -17.44 -0.41 -0.12
N SER A 2 -17.07 0.86 -0.30
CA SER A 2 -16.71 1.41 -1.61
C SER A 2 -15.29 1.02 -1.97
N ASP A 3 -15.09 0.54 -3.20
CA ASP A 3 -13.78 0.54 -3.85
C ASP A 3 -13.17 1.93 -3.81
N GLY A 4 -11.89 2.03 -3.48
CA GLY A 4 -11.23 3.31 -3.32
C GLY A 4 -9.72 3.20 -3.22
N TYR A 5 -9.05 4.36 -3.28
CA TYR A 5 -7.61 4.46 -3.14
C TYR A 5 -7.25 5.23 -1.89
N ALA A 6 -6.38 4.67 -1.05
CA ALA A 6 -5.83 5.36 0.13
C ALA A 6 -4.34 5.68 -0.05
N PRO A 7 -3.92 6.94 0.13
CA PRO A 7 -2.50 7.26 0.23
C PRO A 7 -1.89 6.61 1.48
N ALA A 8 -0.67 6.10 1.33
CA ALA A 8 0.08 5.46 2.40
C ALA A 8 1.59 5.68 2.23
N THR A 9 2.32 5.58 3.33
CA THR A 9 3.78 5.65 3.36
C THR A 9 4.36 4.30 3.76
N VAL A 10 5.32 3.79 3.01
CA VAL A 10 5.98 2.52 3.29
C VAL A 10 6.76 2.63 4.60
N ARG A 11 6.38 1.80 5.57
CA ARG A 11 7.05 1.70 6.87
C ARG A 11 8.13 0.63 6.86
N ARG A 12 7.86 -0.50 6.21
CA ARG A 12 8.73 -1.66 6.16
C ARG A 12 8.52 -2.42 4.85
N TRP A 13 9.61 -2.88 4.23
CA TRP A 13 9.57 -3.57 2.94
C TRP A 13 10.54 -4.75 2.89
N ASP A 14 10.44 -5.62 3.90
CA ASP A 14 11.23 -6.87 4.01
C ASP A 14 10.28 -8.09 4.04
N ASP A 15 10.58 -9.12 4.85
CA ASP A 15 9.72 -10.28 5.09
C ASP A 15 8.30 -9.91 5.52
N ARG A 16 8.16 -8.77 6.20
CA ARG A 16 6.89 -8.17 6.57
C ARG A 16 6.74 -6.82 5.90
N ARG A 17 5.80 -6.73 4.96
CA ARG A 17 5.48 -5.51 4.23
C ARG A 17 4.46 -4.70 5.03
N GLU A 18 4.81 -3.46 5.36
CA GLU A 18 3.95 -2.58 6.15
C GLU A 18 3.93 -1.18 5.58
N VAL A 19 2.75 -0.58 5.60
CA VAL A 19 2.49 0.80 5.19
C VAL A 19 1.70 1.52 6.27
N VAL A 20 1.86 2.84 6.36
CA VAL A 20 1.07 3.71 7.24
C VAL A 20 0.14 4.53 6.36
N LEU A 21 -1.16 4.40 6.56
CA LEU A 21 -2.16 5.25 5.92
C LEU A 21 -2.02 6.70 6.42
N ASP A 22 -2.50 7.69 5.67
CA ASP A 22 -2.48 9.10 6.11
C ASP A 22 -3.26 9.35 7.41
N ASP A 23 -4.21 8.48 7.76
CA ASP A 23 -4.93 8.53 9.04
C ASP A 23 -4.11 7.96 10.22
N GLY A 24 -2.87 7.55 9.99
CA GLY A 24 -1.95 7.00 10.98
C GLY A 24 -2.09 5.49 11.23
N ARG A 25 -3.05 4.81 10.61
CA ARG A 25 -3.20 3.35 10.76
C ARG A 25 -2.09 2.61 10.04
N VAL A 26 -1.54 1.59 10.70
CA VAL A 26 -0.55 0.69 10.11
C VAL A 26 -1.28 -0.49 9.49
N VAL A 27 -0.97 -0.77 8.23
CA VAL A 27 -1.50 -1.93 7.51
C VAL A 27 -0.36 -2.85 7.13
N THR A 28 -0.51 -4.14 7.47
CA THR A 28 0.36 -5.20 6.98
C THR A 28 -0.16 -5.69 5.64
N LEU A 29 0.72 -5.79 4.65
CA LEU A 29 0.39 -6.22 3.29
C LEU A 29 0.76 -7.69 3.10
N GLY A 30 -0.09 -8.41 2.37
CA GLY A 30 0.24 -9.75 1.89
C GLY A 30 1.42 -9.74 0.92
N SER A 31 2.19 -10.82 0.91
CA SER A 31 3.28 -11.01 -0.06
C SER A 31 2.78 -11.12 -1.50
N ASP A 32 1.51 -11.49 -1.67
CA ASP A 32 0.76 -11.63 -2.90
C ASP A 32 0.22 -10.30 -3.45
N VAL A 33 0.22 -9.21 -2.66
CA VAL A 33 -0.27 -7.91 -3.12
C VAL A 33 0.62 -7.40 -4.26
N PRO A 34 0.05 -7.20 -5.47
CA PRO A 34 0.80 -6.79 -6.65
C PRO A 34 1.30 -5.33 -6.54
N LEU A 35 2.47 -5.11 -7.14
CA LEU A 35 3.07 -3.80 -7.34
C LEU A 35 2.81 -3.32 -8.77
N GLU A 36 1.83 -2.44 -8.96
CA GLU A 36 1.53 -1.87 -10.26
C GLU A 36 2.45 -0.67 -10.53
N GLY A 37 3.38 -0.84 -11.47
CA GLY A 37 4.33 0.22 -11.85
C GLY A 37 5.59 0.29 -10.98
N PHE A 38 5.80 -0.64 -10.06
CA PHE A 38 7.02 -0.74 -9.25
C PHE A 38 7.67 -2.12 -9.36
N ARG A 39 9.00 -2.15 -9.31
CA ARG A 39 9.75 -3.41 -9.10
C ARG A 39 9.95 -3.72 -7.62
N THR A 40 10.11 -2.69 -6.81
CA THR A 40 10.25 -2.75 -5.35
C THR A 40 9.89 -1.38 -4.76
N LEU A 41 9.74 -1.31 -3.44
CA LEU A 41 9.48 -0.08 -2.70
C LEU A 41 10.57 0.17 -1.66
N ALA A 42 10.80 1.44 -1.34
CA ALA A 42 11.71 1.84 -0.27
C ALA A 42 10.94 2.31 0.97
N VAL A 43 11.52 2.15 2.16
CA VAL A 43 10.99 2.75 3.39
C VAL A 43 10.93 4.27 3.24
N GLY A 44 9.80 4.87 3.66
CA GLY A 44 9.51 6.29 3.49
C GLY A 44 8.87 6.65 2.14
N GLN A 45 8.79 5.71 1.19
CA GLN A 45 8.15 5.96 -0.11
C GLN A 45 6.64 6.10 0.05
N ARG A 46 6.05 7.13 -0.56
CA ARG A 46 4.61 7.35 -0.60
C ARG A 46 4.00 6.57 -1.78
N VAL A 47 2.88 5.89 -1.54
CA VAL A 47 2.17 5.03 -2.50
C VAL A 47 0.65 5.20 -2.34
N ARG A 48 -0.14 4.67 -3.29
CA ARG A 48 -1.59 4.49 -3.13
C ARG A 48 -1.93 3.01 -3.03
N LEU A 49 -2.70 2.65 -2.02
CA LEU A 49 -3.29 1.33 -1.88
C LEU A 49 -4.66 1.33 -2.55
N ARG A 50 -4.89 0.39 -3.46
CA ARG A 50 -6.22 0.10 -3.98
C ARG A 50 -6.90 -0.83 -2.98
N MET A 51 -8.06 -0.41 -2.51
CA MET A 51 -8.84 -1.10 -1.49
C MET A 51 -10.18 -1.50 -2.09
N THR A 52 -10.54 -2.76 -1.88
CA THR A 52 -11.84 -3.33 -2.23
C THR A 52 -12.62 -3.57 -0.93
N GLY A 53 -13.88 -4.00 -1.05
CA GLY A 53 -14.66 -4.43 0.12
C GLY A 53 -14.04 -5.60 0.91
N GLU A 54 -13.07 -6.31 0.34
CA GLU A 54 -12.43 -7.51 0.90
C GLU A 54 -11.02 -7.24 1.46
N GLY A 55 -10.39 -6.10 1.13
CA GLY A 55 -9.05 -5.78 1.61
C GLY A 55 -8.26 -4.89 0.65
N ILE A 56 -6.93 -5.05 0.66
CA ILE A 56 -6.02 -4.36 -0.26
C ILE A 56 -5.69 -5.32 -1.39
N ASP A 57 -5.93 -4.88 -2.62
CA ASP A 57 -5.72 -5.72 -3.81
C ASP A 57 -4.54 -5.26 -4.67
N ALA A 58 -4.01 -4.05 -4.50
CA ALA A 58 -2.82 -3.57 -5.21
C ALA A 58 -2.15 -2.35 -4.55
N ILE A 59 -0.86 -2.15 -4.86
CA ILE A 59 -0.12 -0.90 -4.60
C ILE A 59 0.18 -0.22 -5.94
N THR A 60 -0.15 1.06 -6.06
CA THR A 60 -0.22 1.79 -7.33
C THR A 60 0.48 3.16 -7.28
N TRP A 61 0.80 3.70 -8.46
CA TRP A 61 1.30 5.07 -8.72
C TRP A 61 0.32 5.82 -9.64
N PRO A 62 0.24 7.16 -9.64
CA PRO A 62 0.86 8.13 -8.74
C PRO A 62 0.10 8.38 -7.43
N VAL A 63 0.82 8.96 -6.47
CA VAL A 63 0.23 9.72 -5.38
C VAL A 63 0.15 11.15 -5.88
N ASP A 64 -1.05 11.65 -6.13
CA ASP A 64 -1.30 13.06 -6.45
C ASP A 64 -0.89 13.95 -5.27
#